data_AF-A0A8T4G8X8-F1
#
_entry.id   AF-A0A8T4G8X8-F1
#
_cell.length_a   1.000
_cell.length_b   1.000
_cell.length_c   1.000
_cell.angle_alpha   90.00
_cell.angle_beta   90.00
_cell.angle_gamma   90.00
#
_symmetry.space_group_name_H-M   'P 1'
#
loop_
_entity.id
_entity.type
_entity.pdbx_description
1 polymer ?
#
loop_
_entity_poly.entity_id
_entity_poly.type
_entity_poly.pdbx_seq_one_letter_code
_entity_poly.pdbx_strand_id
1 'polypeptide(L)'
;MRKILVGLLVLVVVGVASAGAVGHQQPELPKLEINEDNFEEVKERILSEIEMKISKLQTLKEKVESANSADELKSIMEEQALERAKEMSLKQIERAIERLEKDNNTDAVSKLESLKEEVSQATSMEELREVMENVREILEDSGVHPHKPIAGLRPNGEV
;
A
#
# COMPACT_ATOMS: atom_id res chain seq x y z
N MET A 1 29.60 -6.06 28.33
CA MET A 1 28.48 -5.36 27.65
C MET A 1 27.73 -6.32 26.71
N ARG A 2 26.97 -7.28 27.25
CA ARG A 2 26.19 -8.27 26.46
C ARG A 2 24.78 -8.52 27.01
N LYS A 3 24.37 -7.79 28.06
CA LYS A 3 23.10 -8.02 28.76
C LYS A 3 22.00 -7.00 28.45
N ILE A 4 22.30 -5.95 27.68
CA ILE A 4 21.33 -4.90 27.31
C ILE A 4 20.64 -5.26 25.97
N LEU A 5 21.26 -6.08 25.12
CA LEU A 5 20.72 -6.44 23.80
C LEU A 5 19.57 -7.46 23.86
N VAL A 6 19.48 -8.26 24.93
CA VAL A 6 18.42 -9.28 25.07
C VAL A 6 17.11 -8.65 25.56
N GLY A 7 17.16 -7.51 26.24
CA GLY A 7 15.95 -6.82 26.74
C GLY A 7 15.11 -6.17 25.63
N LEU A 8 15.74 -5.70 24.55
CA LEU A 8 15.01 -5.09 23.44
C LEU A 8 14.43 -6.14 22.48
N LEU A 9 15.06 -7.31 22.39
CA LEU A 9 14.63 -8.38 21.47
C LEU A 9 13.41 -9.15 22.00
N VAL A 10 13.19 -9.20 23.31
CA VAL A 10 11.98 -9.79 23.91
C VAL A 10 10.77 -8.86 23.75
N LEU A 11 10.97 -7.54 23.65
CA LEU A 11 9.86 -6.59 23.46
C LEU A 11 9.34 -6.56 22.02
N VAL A 12 10.17 -6.97 21.04
CA VAL A 12 9.74 -7.12 19.63
C VAL A 12 9.05 -8.47 19.39
N VAL A 13 9.31 -9.51 20.20
CA VAL A 13 8.74 -10.86 20.00
C VAL A 13 7.47 -11.11 20.81
N VAL A 14 7.20 -10.35 21.88
CA VAL A 14 6.03 -10.59 22.77
C VAL A 14 4.82 -9.68 22.48
N GLY A 15 4.89 -8.82 21.45
CA GLY A 15 3.81 -7.88 21.10
C GLY A 15 2.76 -8.36 20.09
N VAL A 16 2.80 -9.60 19.59
CA VAL A 16 1.88 -10.06 18.51
C VAL A 16 0.84 -11.10 18.97
N ALA A 17 0.77 -11.39 20.27
CA ALA A 17 -0.16 -12.40 20.78
C ALA A 17 -1.23 -11.80 21.69
N SER A 18 -2.17 -11.03 21.11
CA SER A 18 -3.60 -11.22 21.40
C SER A 18 -4.51 -10.31 20.59
N ALA A 19 -5.47 -10.98 19.95
CA ALA A 19 -6.82 -10.53 19.63
C ALA A 19 -7.06 -9.82 18.28
N GLY A 20 -7.49 -10.62 17.31
CA GLY A 20 -8.76 -10.35 16.64
C GLY A 20 -8.69 -10.04 15.15
N ALA A 21 -8.81 -11.09 14.34
CA ALA A 21 -9.27 -11.04 12.95
C ALA A 21 -8.52 -10.07 12.01
N VAL A 22 -7.20 -10.28 11.86
CA VAL A 22 -6.56 -9.95 10.58
C VAL A 22 -7.11 -10.95 9.58
N GLY A 23 -8.18 -10.55 8.89
CA GLY A 23 -8.50 -11.15 7.61
C GLY A 23 -7.22 -11.16 6.82
N HIS A 24 -6.66 -12.34 6.59
CA HIS A 24 -5.71 -12.52 5.53
C HIS A 24 -6.47 -12.10 4.27
N GLN A 25 -6.30 -10.83 3.87
CA GLN A 25 -6.35 -10.48 2.46
C GLN A 25 -5.21 -11.27 1.86
N GLN A 26 -5.55 -12.51 1.52
CA GLN A 26 -4.87 -13.29 0.52
C GLN A 26 -4.43 -12.29 -0.55
N PRO A 27 -3.14 -12.23 -0.94
CA PRO A 27 -2.75 -11.39 -2.05
C PRO A 27 -3.71 -11.78 -3.18
N GLU A 28 -4.58 -10.83 -3.58
CA GLU A 28 -5.47 -11.05 -4.70
C GLU A 28 -4.53 -11.21 -5.88
N LEU A 29 -4.17 -12.48 -6.16
CA LEU A 29 -3.60 -12.86 -7.43
C LEU A 29 -4.57 -12.28 -8.44
N PRO A 30 -4.10 -11.45 -9.39
CA PRO A 30 -4.99 -10.94 -10.41
C PRO A 30 -5.72 -12.15 -10.99
N LYS A 31 -7.05 -12.05 -11.14
CA LYS A 31 -7.85 -13.07 -11.82
C LYS A 31 -7.44 -13.05 -13.28
N LEU A 32 -6.28 -13.62 -13.55
CA LEU A 32 -5.73 -13.85 -14.86
C LEU A 32 -6.53 -15.04 -15.39
N GLU A 33 -7.32 -14.79 -16.40
CA GLU A 33 -7.98 -15.84 -17.16
C GLU A 33 -6.89 -16.56 -17.95
N ILE A 34 -6.18 -17.49 -17.28
CA ILE A 34 -5.03 -18.19 -17.86
C ILE A 34 -5.58 -19.20 -18.89
N ASN A 35 -5.15 -19.05 -20.12
CA ASN A 35 -5.37 -19.99 -21.20
C ASN A 35 -4.02 -20.38 -21.82
N GLU A 36 -4.05 -21.30 -22.78
CA GLU A 36 -2.83 -21.81 -23.42
C GLU A 36 -2.08 -20.70 -24.21
N ASP A 37 -2.81 -19.67 -24.66
CA ASP A 37 -2.27 -18.56 -25.45
C ASP A 37 -1.57 -17.49 -24.60
N ASN A 38 -1.97 -17.29 -23.34
CA ASN A 38 -1.41 -16.25 -22.46
C ASN A 38 -0.57 -16.79 -21.29
N PHE A 39 -0.44 -18.11 -21.13
CA PHE A 39 0.25 -18.72 -19.98
C PHE A 39 1.68 -18.22 -19.80
N GLU A 40 2.48 -18.16 -20.87
CA GLU A 40 3.87 -17.73 -20.78
C GLU A 40 3.99 -16.23 -20.44
N GLU A 41 3.11 -15.38 -21.00
CA GLU A 41 3.07 -13.96 -20.67
C GLU A 41 2.73 -13.74 -19.19
N VAL A 42 1.70 -14.43 -18.69
CA VAL A 42 1.29 -14.36 -17.29
C VAL A 42 2.40 -14.83 -16.36
N LYS A 43 3.08 -15.92 -16.72
CA LYS A 43 4.22 -16.45 -15.97
C LYS A 43 5.39 -15.46 -15.94
N GLU A 44 5.78 -14.90 -17.06
CA GLU A 44 6.86 -13.90 -17.13
C GLU A 44 6.53 -12.66 -16.28
N ARG A 45 5.28 -12.18 -16.35
CA ARG A 45 4.82 -11.07 -15.52
C ARG A 45 4.91 -11.37 -14.02
N ILE A 46 4.45 -12.55 -13.59
CA ILE A 46 4.51 -12.96 -12.17
C ILE A 46 5.97 -13.09 -11.73
N LEU A 47 6.83 -13.72 -12.53
CA LEU A 47 8.25 -13.86 -12.22
C LEU A 47 8.92 -12.49 -12.08
N SER A 48 8.68 -11.57 -13.01
CA SER A 48 9.19 -10.20 -12.96
C SER A 48 8.74 -9.47 -11.69
N GLU A 49 7.47 -9.61 -11.28
CA GLU A 49 6.97 -8.98 -10.05
C GLU A 49 7.65 -9.56 -8.79
N ILE A 50 7.90 -10.88 -8.78
CA ILE A 50 8.61 -11.54 -7.68
C ILE A 50 10.06 -11.08 -7.60
N GLU A 51 10.77 -11.03 -8.73
CA GLU A 51 12.16 -10.56 -8.80
C GLU A 51 12.30 -9.11 -8.32
N MET A 52 11.37 -8.24 -8.72
CA MET A 52 11.31 -6.86 -8.28
C MET A 52 11.11 -6.77 -6.75
N LYS A 53 10.17 -7.55 -6.19
CA LYS A 53 9.92 -7.58 -4.73
C LYS A 53 11.12 -8.10 -3.96
N ILE A 54 11.81 -9.13 -4.46
CA ILE A 54 13.04 -9.64 -3.86
C ILE A 54 14.10 -8.54 -3.82
N SER A 55 14.26 -7.82 -4.93
CA SER A 55 15.23 -6.72 -5.05
C SER A 55 14.90 -5.58 -4.06
N LYS A 56 13.64 -5.14 -3.98
CA LYS A 56 13.19 -4.14 -2.99
C LYS A 56 13.50 -4.59 -1.54
N LEU A 57 13.25 -5.85 -1.22
CA LEU A 57 13.52 -6.40 0.12
C LEU A 57 15.01 -6.48 0.44
N GLN A 58 15.85 -6.82 -0.53
CA GLN A 58 17.30 -6.83 -0.37
C GLN A 58 17.84 -5.43 -0.11
N THR A 59 17.41 -4.43 -0.90
CA THR A 59 17.78 -3.03 -0.66
C THR A 59 17.32 -2.53 0.71
N LEU A 60 16.09 -2.86 1.13
CA LEU A 60 15.61 -2.49 2.46
C LEU A 60 16.46 -3.12 3.57
N LYS A 61 16.79 -4.41 3.42
CA LYS A 61 17.67 -5.12 4.35
C LYS A 61 19.03 -4.41 4.47
N GLU A 62 19.66 -4.09 3.35
CA GLU A 62 20.95 -3.38 3.33
C GLU A 62 20.87 -2.00 4.00
N LYS A 63 19.81 -1.22 3.74
CA LYS A 63 19.57 0.07 4.41
C LYS A 63 19.46 -0.11 5.93
N VAL A 64 18.69 -1.10 6.39
CA VAL A 64 18.51 -1.39 7.81
C VAL A 64 19.81 -1.87 8.47
N GLU A 65 20.58 -2.74 7.81
CA GLU A 65 21.87 -3.23 8.30
C GLU A 65 22.93 -2.11 8.36
N SER A 66 22.83 -1.12 7.48
CA SER A 66 23.76 0.01 7.41
C SER A 66 23.42 1.16 8.36
N ALA A 67 22.22 1.18 8.93
CA ALA A 67 21.77 2.25 9.81
C ALA A 67 22.54 2.23 11.13
N ASN A 68 23.13 3.37 11.50
CA ASN A 68 23.95 3.50 12.71
C ASN A 68 23.24 4.24 13.84
N SER A 69 22.00 4.68 13.62
CA SER A 69 21.22 5.45 14.58
C SER A 69 19.73 5.14 14.50
N ALA A 70 19.01 5.48 15.57
CA ALA A 70 17.56 5.36 15.61
C ALA A 70 16.88 6.33 14.62
N ASP A 71 17.47 7.50 14.38
CA ASP A 71 16.95 8.50 13.45
C ASP A 71 17.07 8.01 11.99
N GLU A 72 18.17 7.35 11.63
CA GLU A 72 18.32 6.71 10.31
C GLU A 72 17.30 5.58 10.12
N LEU A 73 17.11 4.71 11.12
CA LEU A 73 16.09 3.67 11.06
C LEU A 73 14.68 4.25 10.93
N LYS A 74 14.38 5.34 11.66
CA LYS A 74 13.11 6.05 11.56
C LYS A 74 12.90 6.59 10.14
N SER A 75 13.91 7.22 9.54
CA SER A 75 13.83 7.72 8.18
C SER A 75 13.58 6.59 7.16
N ILE A 76 14.26 5.45 7.30
CA ILE A 76 14.02 4.26 6.46
C ILE A 76 12.58 3.76 6.62
N MET A 77 12.06 3.72 7.85
CA MET A 77 10.68 3.31 8.11
C MET A 77 9.66 4.27 7.50
N GLU A 78 9.90 5.58 7.56
CA GLU A 78 9.03 6.61 6.96
C GLU A 78 9.03 6.50 5.43
N GLU A 79 10.19 6.31 4.80
CA GLU A 79 10.30 6.06 3.35
C GLU A 79 9.52 4.80 2.94
N GLN A 80 9.65 3.71 3.70
CA GLN A 80 8.90 2.48 3.44
C GLN A 80 7.40 2.61 3.68
N ALA A 81 6.99 3.40 4.67
CA ALA A 81 5.59 3.68 4.93
C ALA A 81 4.96 4.46 3.77
N LEU A 82 5.67 5.46 3.25
CA LEU A 82 5.25 6.22 2.08
C LEU A 82 5.13 5.32 0.85
N GLU A 83 6.14 4.52 0.53
CA GLU A 83 6.12 3.63 -0.64
C GLU A 83 4.93 2.65 -0.58
N ARG A 84 4.66 2.06 0.60
CA ARG A 84 3.47 1.21 0.78
C ARG A 84 2.17 1.97 0.59
N ALA A 85 2.09 3.20 1.11
CA ALA A 85 0.90 4.02 0.97
C ALA A 85 0.66 4.40 -0.51
N LYS A 86 1.72 4.68 -1.28
CA LYS A 86 1.66 4.89 -2.74
C LYS A 86 1.14 3.64 -3.46
N GLU A 87 1.72 2.47 -3.21
CA GLU A 87 1.27 1.19 -3.83
C GLU A 87 -0.21 0.90 -3.52
N MET A 88 -0.67 1.12 -2.29
CA MET A 88 -2.08 0.94 -1.92
C MET A 88 -3.00 1.96 -2.61
N SER A 89 -2.55 3.20 -2.73
CA SER A 89 -3.30 4.28 -3.36
C SER A 89 -3.45 4.05 -4.87
N LEU A 90 -2.38 3.65 -5.55
CA LEU A 90 -2.41 3.27 -6.96
C LEU A 90 -3.41 2.14 -7.23
N LYS A 91 -3.41 1.09 -6.41
CA LYS A 91 -4.39 -0.01 -6.54
C LYS A 91 -5.82 0.46 -6.33
N GLN A 92 -6.05 1.43 -5.45
CA GLN A 92 -7.40 2.00 -5.26
C GLN A 92 -7.83 2.81 -6.48
N ILE A 93 -6.93 3.62 -7.04
CA ILE A 93 -7.19 4.40 -8.26
C ILE A 93 -7.46 3.46 -9.44
N GLU A 94 -6.66 2.42 -9.65
CA GLU A 94 -6.84 1.43 -10.73
C GLU A 94 -8.22 0.75 -10.65
N ARG A 95 -8.61 0.27 -9.47
CA ARG A 95 -9.95 -0.29 -9.25
C ARG A 95 -11.07 0.72 -9.49
N ALA A 96 -10.82 2.00 -9.24
CA ALA A 96 -11.81 3.04 -9.46
C ALA A 96 -11.94 3.38 -10.95
N ILE A 97 -10.82 3.43 -11.68
CA ILE A 97 -10.79 3.56 -13.14
C ILE A 97 -11.58 2.43 -13.79
N GLU A 98 -11.30 1.17 -13.44
CA GLU A 98 -12.04 0.00 -13.98
C GLU A 98 -13.56 0.10 -13.80
N ARG A 99 -14.01 0.67 -12.67
CA ARG A 99 -15.44 0.90 -12.41
C ARG A 99 -16.01 2.02 -13.28
N LEU A 100 -15.30 3.13 -13.35
CA LEU A 100 -15.72 4.31 -14.11
C LEU A 100 -15.74 4.05 -15.62
N GLU A 101 -14.80 3.26 -16.13
CA GLU A 101 -14.80 2.79 -17.52
C GLU A 101 -16.06 1.98 -17.83
N LYS A 102 -16.46 1.09 -16.94
CA LYS A 102 -17.71 0.32 -17.08
C LYS A 102 -18.94 1.22 -17.12
N ASP A 103 -18.91 2.32 -16.37
CA ASP A 103 -19.99 3.31 -16.31
C ASP A 103 -19.88 4.39 -17.41
N ASN A 104 -18.90 4.27 -18.32
CA ASN A 104 -18.59 5.22 -19.39
C ASN A 104 -18.31 6.65 -18.91
N ASN A 105 -17.73 6.80 -17.71
CA ASN A 105 -17.35 8.09 -17.15
C ASN A 105 -15.90 8.47 -17.52
N THR A 106 -15.70 8.75 -18.81
CA THR A 106 -14.38 9.04 -19.40
C THR A 106 -13.69 10.25 -18.77
N ASP A 107 -14.45 11.29 -18.41
CA ASP A 107 -13.89 12.51 -17.81
C ASP A 107 -13.25 12.23 -16.45
N ALA A 108 -13.89 11.41 -15.61
CA ALA A 108 -13.33 11.00 -14.33
C ALA A 108 -12.12 10.08 -14.50
N VAL A 109 -12.16 9.17 -15.47
CA VAL A 109 -11.03 8.28 -15.80
C VAL A 109 -9.79 9.08 -16.15
N SER A 110 -9.86 10.04 -17.08
CA SER A 110 -8.69 10.83 -17.48
C SER A 110 -8.09 11.66 -16.33
N LYS A 111 -8.94 12.17 -15.41
CA LYS A 111 -8.46 12.85 -14.21
C LYS A 111 -7.75 11.90 -13.25
N LEU A 112 -8.31 10.70 -13.04
CA LEU A 112 -7.69 9.69 -12.19
C LEU A 112 -6.38 9.14 -12.76
N GLU A 113 -6.26 9.00 -14.08
CA GLU A 113 -5.00 8.63 -14.74
C GLU A 113 -3.91 9.68 -14.49
N SER A 114 -4.27 10.97 -14.49
CA SER A 114 -3.32 12.04 -14.14
C SER A 114 -2.90 11.96 -12.67
N LEU A 115 -3.85 11.78 -11.75
CA LEU A 115 -3.55 11.63 -10.32
C LEU A 115 -2.77 10.35 -9.99
N LYS A 116 -2.91 9.29 -10.78
CA LYS A 116 -2.09 8.06 -10.65
C LYS A 116 -0.60 8.37 -10.80
N GLU A 117 -0.25 9.24 -11.74
CA GLU A 117 1.13 9.68 -11.92
C GLU A 117 1.60 10.54 -10.73
N GLU A 118 0.75 11.45 -10.25
CA GLU A 118 1.05 12.26 -9.06
C GLU A 118 1.27 11.40 -7.81
N VAL A 119 0.44 10.37 -7.58
CA VAL A 119 0.66 9.38 -6.51
C VAL A 119 2.01 8.71 -6.65
N SER A 120 2.43 8.36 -7.88
CA SER A 120 3.71 7.70 -8.15
C SER A 120 4.91 8.62 -7.90
N GLN A 121 4.73 9.94 -8.06
CA GLN A 121 5.76 10.95 -7.86
C GLN A 121 5.82 11.52 -6.44
N ALA A 122 4.79 11.30 -5.62
CA ALA A 122 4.74 11.79 -4.24
C ALA A 122 6.01 11.42 -3.45
N THR A 123 6.57 12.43 -2.79
CA THR A 123 7.81 12.35 -2.00
C THR A 123 7.57 12.45 -0.49
N SER A 124 6.34 12.78 -0.09
CA SER A 124 5.92 12.82 1.31
C SER A 124 4.50 12.27 1.51
N MET A 125 4.18 11.90 2.75
CA MET A 125 2.83 11.46 3.13
C MET A 125 1.80 12.59 3.02
N GLU A 126 2.22 13.85 3.15
CA GLU A 126 1.34 15.00 3.00
C GLU A 126 0.95 15.22 1.55
N GLU A 127 1.93 15.20 0.63
CA GLU A 127 1.67 15.25 -0.81
C GLU A 127 0.76 14.09 -1.24
N LEU A 128 1.05 12.87 -0.80
CA LEU A 128 0.21 11.72 -1.09
C LEU A 128 -1.23 11.91 -0.56
N ARG A 129 -1.38 12.50 0.63
CA ARG A 129 -2.69 12.76 1.22
C ARG A 129 -3.47 13.77 0.37
N GLU A 130 -2.85 14.86 -0.06
CA GLU A 130 -3.47 15.88 -0.90
C GLU A 130 -3.95 15.28 -2.23
N VAL A 131 -3.09 14.50 -2.90
CA VAL A 131 -3.48 13.79 -4.13
C VAL A 131 -4.67 12.86 -3.89
N MET A 132 -4.70 12.15 -2.76
CA MET A 132 -5.79 11.25 -2.43
C MET A 132 -7.09 11.97 -2.02
N GLU A 133 -7.03 13.21 -1.55
CA GLU A 133 -8.21 14.06 -1.36
C GLU A 133 -8.82 14.44 -2.72
N ASN A 134 -7.99 14.78 -3.70
CA ASN A 134 -8.43 15.06 -5.08
C ASN A 134 -9.05 13.83 -5.74
N VAL A 135 -8.42 12.65 -5.57
CA VAL A 135 -8.99 11.36 -6.02
C VAL A 135 -10.38 11.18 -5.42
N ARG A 136 -10.51 11.38 -4.11
CA ARG A 136 -11.79 11.22 -3.42
C ARG A 136 -12.87 12.17 -3.94
N GLU A 137 -12.54 13.44 -4.20
CA GLU A 137 -13.48 14.41 -4.75
C GLU A 137 -14.01 13.97 -6.12
N ILE A 138 -13.13 13.52 -7.02
CA ILE A 138 -13.52 13.01 -8.34
C ILE A 138 -14.47 11.81 -8.22
N LEU A 139 -14.17 10.90 -7.30
CA LEU A 139 -14.98 9.72 -7.07
C LEU A 139 -16.37 10.08 -6.50
N GLU A 140 -16.44 11.05 -5.57
CA GLU A 140 -17.69 11.55 -5.03
C GLU A 140 -18.55 12.25 -6.11
N ASP A 141 -17.96 13.08 -6.97
CA ASP A 141 -18.63 13.72 -8.12
C ASP A 141 -19.15 12.69 -9.13
N SER A 142 -18.41 11.59 -9.28
CA SER A 142 -18.74 10.51 -10.21
C SER A 142 -19.72 9.48 -9.67
N GLY A 143 -20.25 9.66 -8.44
CA GLY A 143 -21.15 8.69 -7.80
C GLY A 143 -20.46 7.38 -7.36
N VAL A 144 -19.13 7.31 -7.42
CA VAL A 144 -18.33 6.17 -6.96
C VAL A 144 -17.90 6.46 -5.52
N HIS A 145 -18.58 5.88 -4.54
CA HIS A 145 -18.14 6.09 -3.16
C HIS A 145 -16.90 5.24 -2.86
N PRO A 146 -15.81 5.84 -2.35
CA PRO A 146 -14.73 5.06 -1.77
C PRO A 146 -15.30 4.23 -0.62
N HIS A 147 -14.83 2.98 -0.47
CA HIS A 147 -15.26 2.12 0.62
C HIS A 147 -15.01 2.86 1.94
N LYS A 148 -16.10 3.20 2.67
CA LYS A 148 -15.99 3.77 4.02
C LYS A 148 -15.08 2.86 4.85
N PRO A 149 -14.08 3.40 5.57
CA PRO A 149 -13.45 2.68 6.67
C PRO A 149 -14.57 2.20 7.60
N ILE A 150 -14.50 0.93 8.01
CA ILE A 150 -15.46 0.33 8.95
C ILE A 150 -15.52 1.25 10.18
N ALA A 151 -16.69 1.85 10.40
CA ALA A 151 -16.98 2.68 11.56
C ALA A 151 -16.93 1.78 12.81
N GLY A 152 -15.74 1.70 13.41
CA GLY A 152 -15.45 0.81 14.53
C GLY A 152 -14.50 1.42 15.56
N LEU A 153 -14.49 2.76 15.69
CA LEU A 153 -13.92 3.43 16.85
C LEU A 153 -14.95 4.44 17.36
N ARG A 154 -15.87 3.93 18.19
CA ARG A 154 -16.59 4.78 19.15
C ARG A 154 -15.54 5.38 20.09
N PRO A 155 -15.49 6.71 20.29
CA PRO A 155 -14.73 7.24 21.41
C PRO A 155 -15.41 6.76 22.69
N ASN A 156 -14.72 5.92 23.47
CA ASN A 156 -15.12 5.66 24.85
C ASN A 156 -14.96 6.96 25.63
N GLY A 157 -16.07 7.56 25.98
CA GLY A 157 -16.10 8.77 26.78
C GLY A 157 -17.51 9.29 26.92
N GLU A 158 -18.36 8.57 27.66
CA GLU A 158 -19.46 9.18 28.41
C GLU A 158 -19.96 8.20 29.49
N VAL A 159 -19.73 8.65 30.74
CA VAL A 159 -20.17 8.19 32.08
C VAL A 159 -19.73 6.82 32.60
#